data_AF-A0A8H6KTF5-F1
#
_entry.id   AF-A0A8H6KTF5-F1
#
_cell.length_a   1.000
_cell.length_b   1.000
_cell.length_c   1.000
_cell.angle_alpha   90.00
_cell.angle_beta   90.00
_cell.angle_gamma   90.00
#
_symmetry.space_group_name_H-M   'P 1'
#
loop_
_entity.id
_entity.type
_entity.pdbx_description
1 polymer ?
#
loop_
_entity_poly.entity_id
_entity_poly.type
_entity_poly.pdbx_seq_one_letter_code
_entity_poly.pdbx_strand_id
1 'polypeptide(L)'
;MATYLIYFPFLTCGVKCGTAALDIADRQNAHSGTLAARAIVELFRLVKREEEVHRQILAFSISHDHRSVWIYGYYPVIDGKDAKFYRHPIHEFSFGALDGKEKWTAYRFTKNVYDIWMLTHCKRICSAIDQLPSQLDFDVPSLPETGLSQEFDNHHLSQSDVNSEPVSDDRGRHSGISGERETTPCTSFTGSVSAKKVRREAQRRAS
;
A
#
# COMPACT_ATOMS: atom_id res chain seq x y z
N MET A 1 -2.92 -1.43 -0.81
CA MET A 1 -4.17 -1.53 -0.04
C MET A 1 -4.75 -2.92 -0.28
N ALA A 2 -5.33 -3.58 0.73
CA ALA A 2 -6.00 -4.87 0.52
C ALA A 2 -7.29 -4.65 -0.30
N THR A 3 -7.47 -5.41 -1.37
CA THR A 3 -8.69 -5.39 -2.20
C THR A 3 -9.31 -6.78 -2.17
N TYR A 4 -10.58 -6.90 -2.58
CA TYR A 4 -11.27 -8.19 -2.66
C TYR A 4 -10.62 -9.19 -3.65
N LEU A 5 -9.69 -8.72 -4.49
CA LEU A 5 -8.93 -9.54 -5.44
C LEU A 5 -7.64 -10.13 -4.83
N ILE A 6 -7.22 -9.66 -3.65
CA ILE A 6 -5.95 -10.09 -3.02
C ILE A 6 -6.25 -11.01 -1.85
N TYR A 7 -5.99 -12.31 -2.03
CA TYR A 7 -6.11 -13.30 -0.98
C TYR A 7 -4.84 -13.35 -0.14
N PHE A 8 -5.01 -13.32 1.18
CA PHE A 8 -3.94 -13.40 2.18
C PHE A 8 -2.75 -12.44 1.91
N PRO A 9 -2.99 -11.11 1.80
CA PRO A 9 -1.90 -10.15 1.69
C PRO A 9 -0.99 -10.25 2.91
N PHE A 10 0.33 -10.18 2.72
CA PHE A 10 1.29 -10.32 3.83
C PHE A 10 2.29 -9.16 3.92
N LEU A 11 2.30 -8.25 2.96
CA LEU A 11 3.14 -7.05 2.97
C LEU A 11 2.35 -5.86 2.44
N THR A 12 2.36 -4.76 3.19
CA THR A 12 1.76 -3.49 2.78
C THR A 12 2.81 -2.39 2.78
N CYS A 13 2.86 -1.62 1.70
CA CYS A 13 3.79 -0.51 1.57
C CYS A 13 2.99 0.76 1.32
N GLY A 14 3.28 1.81 2.09
CA GLY A 14 2.60 3.09 2.00
C GLY A 14 3.59 4.23 1.92
N VAL A 15 3.40 5.10 0.93
CA VAL A 15 4.12 6.37 0.80
C VAL A 15 3.12 7.50 0.78
N LYS A 16 3.43 8.58 1.49
CA LYS A 16 2.67 9.82 1.45
C LYS A 16 3.65 10.99 1.50
N CYS A 17 3.25 12.13 0.93
CA CYS A 17 4.03 13.37 0.97
C CYS A 17 3.29 14.44 1.79
N GLY A 18 4.02 15.25 2.57
CA GLY A 18 3.46 16.31 3.42
C GLY A 18 3.69 16.12 4.93
N THR A 19 3.26 17.09 5.73
CA THR A 19 3.61 17.21 7.16
C THR A 19 3.01 16.13 8.06
N ALA A 20 1.85 15.58 7.70
CA ALA A 20 1.14 14.49 8.40
C ALA A 20 0.98 13.26 7.48
N ALA A 21 1.95 13.05 6.61
CA ALA A 21 1.83 12.07 5.55
C ALA A 21 2.18 10.66 6.06
N LEU A 22 3.24 10.55 6.85
CA LEU A 22 3.75 9.27 7.31
C LEU A 22 2.78 8.58 8.29
N ASP A 23 2.15 9.31 9.20
CA ASP A 23 1.16 8.76 10.12
C ASP A 23 -0.12 8.32 9.40
N ILE A 24 -0.52 9.00 8.32
CA ILE A 24 -1.62 8.53 7.47
C ILE A 24 -1.25 7.21 6.78
N ALA A 25 -0.06 7.14 6.19
CA ALA A 25 0.44 5.90 5.57
C ALA A 25 0.46 4.75 6.59
N ASP A 26 0.96 5.05 7.79
CA ASP A 26 1.08 4.09 8.87
C ASP A 26 -0.26 3.58 9.40
N ARG A 27 -1.25 4.46 9.56
CA ARG A 27 -2.62 4.05 9.93
C ARG A 27 -3.28 3.16 8.86
N GLN A 28 -3.12 3.52 7.58
CA GLN A 28 -3.67 2.74 6.46
C GLN A 28 -3.01 1.35 6.38
N ASN A 29 -1.70 1.29 6.60
CA ASN A 29 -0.95 0.04 6.69
C ASN A 29 -1.37 -0.78 7.91
N ALA A 30 -1.58 -0.15 9.07
CA ALA A 30 -2.03 -0.82 10.29
C ALA A 30 -3.39 -1.49 10.13
N HIS A 31 -4.33 -0.78 9.49
CA HIS A 31 -5.63 -1.34 9.14
C HIS A 31 -5.49 -2.54 8.21
N SER A 32 -4.74 -2.40 7.12
CA SER A 32 -4.55 -3.47 6.13
C SER A 32 -3.83 -4.70 6.71
N GLY A 33 -2.78 -4.49 7.52
CA GLY A 33 -2.02 -5.56 8.18
C GLY A 33 -2.85 -6.30 9.24
N THR A 34 -3.78 -5.60 9.89
CA THR A 34 -4.74 -6.23 10.81
C THR A 34 -5.74 -7.12 10.07
N LEU A 35 -6.31 -6.65 8.95
CA LEU A 35 -7.21 -7.47 8.13
C LEU A 35 -6.51 -8.72 7.57
N ALA A 36 -5.25 -8.56 7.13
CA ALA A 36 -4.40 -9.67 6.71
C ALA A 36 -4.22 -10.73 7.82
N ALA A 37 -3.79 -10.30 9.00
CA ALA A 37 -3.60 -11.20 10.14
C ALA A 37 -4.92 -11.87 10.56
N ARG A 38 -6.03 -11.12 10.52
CA ARG A 38 -7.36 -11.64 10.83
C ARG A 38 -7.80 -12.74 9.88
N ALA A 39 -7.64 -12.56 8.57
CA ALA A 39 -8.00 -13.57 7.58
C ALA A 39 -7.26 -14.90 7.82
N ILE A 40 -5.98 -14.83 8.21
CA ILE A 40 -5.19 -16.02 8.56
C ILE A 40 -5.72 -16.68 9.83
N VAL A 41 -6.04 -15.91 10.88
CA VAL A 41 -6.63 -16.47 12.11
C VAL A 41 -7.96 -17.16 11.83
N GLU A 42 -8.82 -16.55 11.02
CA GLU A 42 -10.10 -17.14 10.64
C GLU A 42 -9.91 -18.47 9.88
N LEU A 43 -9.00 -18.51 8.90
CA LEU A 43 -8.64 -19.76 8.21
C LEU A 43 -8.17 -20.84 9.19
N PHE A 44 -7.25 -20.51 10.10
CA PHE A 44 -6.67 -21.47 11.04
C PHE A 44 -7.67 -21.98 12.07
N ARG A 45 -8.66 -21.16 12.45
CA ARG A 45 -9.78 -21.58 13.31
C ARG A 45 -10.70 -22.59 12.64
N LEU A 46 -10.95 -22.47 11.33
CA LEU A 46 -11.78 -23.43 10.60
C LEU A 46 -11.22 -24.85 10.66
N VAL A 47 -9.90 -24.97 10.79
CA VAL A 47 -9.17 -26.25 10.90
C VAL A 47 -8.64 -26.55 12.30
N LYS A 48 -9.07 -25.81 13.32
CA LYS A 48 -8.69 -25.98 14.74
C LYS A 48 -7.18 -25.93 15.00
N ARG A 49 -6.46 -25.07 14.28
CA ARG A 49 -5.00 -24.88 14.35
C ARG A 49 -4.61 -23.46 14.77
N GLU A 50 -5.52 -22.71 15.39
CA GLU A 50 -5.31 -21.32 15.80
C GLU A 50 -4.06 -21.10 16.67
N GLU A 51 -3.64 -22.10 17.46
CA GLU A 51 -2.41 -22.05 18.26
C GLU A 51 -1.13 -21.90 17.42
N GLU A 52 -1.12 -22.39 16.17
CA GLU A 52 0.03 -22.23 15.26
C GLU A 52 0.28 -20.78 14.83
N VAL A 53 -0.74 -19.93 14.95
CA VAL A 53 -0.68 -18.53 14.56
C VAL A 53 -0.73 -17.59 15.77
N HIS A 54 -0.98 -18.11 16.97
CA HIS A 54 -0.92 -17.35 18.22
C HIS A 54 0.45 -16.69 18.40
N ARG A 55 0.46 -15.36 18.54
CA ARG A 55 1.67 -14.51 18.69
C ARG A 55 2.70 -14.64 17.56
N GLN A 56 2.33 -15.23 16.42
CA GLN A 56 3.19 -15.26 15.25
C GLN A 56 2.98 -14.02 14.40
N ILE A 57 4.06 -13.50 13.81
CA ILE A 57 3.93 -12.45 12.80
C ILE A 57 3.29 -13.07 11.54
N LEU A 58 2.19 -12.47 11.08
CA LEU A 58 1.39 -12.94 9.94
C LEU A 58 1.38 -11.95 8.77
N ALA A 59 1.79 -10.70 8.99
CA ALA A 59 1.93 -9.70 7.95
C ALA A 59 2.96 -8.65 8.36
N PHE A 60 3.44 -7.88 7.40
CA PHE A 60 4.37 -6.78 7.58
C PHE A 60 3.85 -5.50 6.93
N SER A 61 4.33 -4.36 7.40
CA SER A 61 4.16 -3.10 6.69
C SER A 61 5.42 -2.26 6.66
N ILE A 62 5.56 -1.46 5.60
CA ILE A 62 6.57 -0.42 5.45
C ILE A 62 5.86 0.90 5.13
N SER A 63 5.95 1.84 6.05
CA SER A 63 5.48 3.22 5.88
C SER A 63 6.69 4.11 5.65
N HIS A 64 6.69 4.95 4.63
CA HIS A 64 7.81 5.85 4.38
C HIS A 64 7.40 7.21 3.81
N ASP A 65 8.25 8.20 4.04
CA ASP A 65 8.19 9.52 3.41
C ASP A 65 9.55 9.86 2.77
N HIS A 66 9.79 11.13 2.47
CA HIS A 66 11.03 11.63 1.87
C HIS A 66 12.29 11.43 2.75
N ARG A 67 12.16 10.99 4.00
CA ARG A 67 13.29 10.87 4.94
C ARG A 67 13.26 9.64 5.84
N SER A 68 12.08 9.19 6.25
CA SER A 68 11.88 8.23 7.34
C SER A 68 11.18 6.97 6.83
N VAL A 69 11.49 5.83 7.45
CA VAL A 69 10.90 4.53 7.17
C VAL A 69 10.53 3.86 8.49
N TRP A 70 9.30 3.36 8.59
CA TRP A 70 8.81 2.57 9.72
C TRP A 70 8.39 1.19 9.24
N ILE A 71 8.92 0.16 9.89
CA ILE A 71 8.67 -1.25 9.60
C ILE A 71 7.98 -1.88 10.80
N TYR A 72 6.83 -2.50 10.55
CA TYR A 72 6.04 -3.20 11.57
C TYR A 72 5.74 -4.64 11.16
N GLY A 73 5.63 -5.52 12.16
CA GLY A 73 5.05 -6.86 12.02
C GLY A 73 3.71 -6.96 12.75
N TYR A 74 2.73 -7.64 12.17
CA TYR A 74 1.37 -7.79 12.72
C TYR A 74 1.15 -9.20 13.23
N TYR A 75 0.63 -9.34 14.44
CA TYR A 75 0.41 -10.63 15.08
C TYR A 75 -0.89 -10.64 15.89
N PRO A 76 -1.56 -11.81 15.99
CA PRO A 76 -2.70 -11.98 16.86
C PRO A 76 -2.29 -12.44 18.26
N VAL A 77 -3.09 -12.10 19.25
CA VAL A 77 -3.13 -12.77 20.56
C VAL A 77 -4.51 -13.40 20.66
N ILE A 78 -4.53 -14.72 20.70
CA ILE A 78 -5.75 -15.54 20.67
C ILE A 78 -6.03 -16.02 22.09
N ASP A 79 -7.27 -15.84 22.53
CA ASP A 79 -7.76 -16.28 23.84
C ASP A 79 -9.14 -16.93 23.65
N GLY A 80 -9.14 -18.25 23.50
CA GLY A 80 -10.32 -19.02 23.11
C GLY A 80 -10.94 -18.49 21.81
N LYS A 81 -12.19 -18.00 21.91
CA LYS A 81 -12.94 -17.48 20.75
C LYS A 81 -12.54 -16.06 20.36
N ASP A 82 -11.86 -15.34 21.23
CA ASP A 82 -11.45 -13.96 20.98
C ASP A 82 -10.06 -13.89 20.37
N ALA A 83 -9.85 -12.91 19.50
CA ALA A 83 -8.54 -12.60 18.94
C ALA A 83 -8.34 -11.09 18.93
N LYS A 84 -7.23 -10.63 19.53
CA LYS A 84 -6.80 -9.23 19.49
C LYS A 84 -5.60 -9.12 18.56
N PHE A 85 -5.53 -8.05 17.78
CA PHE A 85 -4.48 -7.85 16.79
C PHE A 85 -3.59 -6.70 17.21
N TYR A 86 -2.28 -6.94 17.16
CA TYR A 86 -1.27 -6.00 17.58
C TYR A 86 -0.23 -5.84 16.47
N ARG A 87 0.54 -4.75 16.57
CA ARG A 87 1.71 -4.52 15.75
C ARG A 87 2.95 -4.39 16.62
N HIS A 88 4.06 -4.92 16.13
CA HIS A 88 5.38 -4.83 16.75
C HIS A 88 6.28 -3.92 15.90
N PRO A 89 6.85 -2.83 16.45
CA PRO A 89 7.83 -2.01 15.74
C PRO A 89 9.10 -2.85 15.54
N ILE A 90 9.37 -3.20 14.28
CA ILE A 90 10.57 -3.94 13.90
C ILE A 90 11.75 -2.98 13.77
N HIS A 91 11.53 -1.86 13.07
CA HIS A 91 12.54 -0.83 12.92
C HIS A 91 11.95 0.51 12.48
N GLU A 92 12.50 1.60 12.99
CA GLU A 92 12.14 2.97 12.61
C GLU A 92 13.42 3.77 12.40
N PHE A 93 13.63 4.30 11.20
CA PHE A 93 14.90 4.95 10.86
C PHE A 93 14.76 6.03 9.80
N SER A 94 15.80 6.85 9.66
CA SER A 94 15.95 7.78 8.53
C SER A 94 16.99 7.27 7.55
N PHE A 95 16.60 7.08 6.28
CA PHE A 95 17.48 6.48 5.27
C PHE A 95 18.57 7.42 4.75
N GLY A 96 18.46 8.73 5.01
CA GLY A 96 19.50 9.73 4.71
C GLY A 96 20.43 10.05 5.88
N ALA A 97 20.14 9.53 7.08
CA ALA A 97 20.99 9.76 8.26
C ALA A 97 22.30 8.99 8.17
N LEU A 98 23.34 9.49 8.86
CA LEU A 98 24.65 8.85 8.98
C LEU A 98 25.24 8.46 7.61
N ASP A 99 25.22 9.40 6.66
CA ASP A 99 25.70 9.20 5.29
C ASP A 99 25.04 8.02 4.55
N GLY A 100 23.75 7.81 4.82
CA GLY A 100 22.98 6.76 4.15
C GLY A 100 23.29 5.34 4.66
N LYS A 101 23.80 5.19 5.89
CA LYS A 101 24.10 3.89 6.52
C LYS A 101 22.95 2.86 6.36
N GLU A 102 21.71 3.31 6.43
CA GLU A 102 20.51 2.45 6.37
C GLU A 102 19.75 2.52 5.04
N LYS A 103 20.36 3.11 4.01
CA LYS A 103 19.73 3.32 2.70
C LYS A 103 19.12 2.06 2.10
N TRP A 104 19.74 0.90 2.31
CA TRP A 104 19.31 -0.38 1.76
C TRP A 104 18.50 -1.26 2.72
N THR A 105 18.23 -0.80 3.95
CA THR A 105 17.61 -1.62 5.00
C THR A 105 16.20 -2.06 4.60
N ALA A 106 15.35 -1.14 4.14
CA ALA A 106 13.97 -1.48 3.72
C ALA A 106 13.96 -2.43 2.50
N TYR A 107 14.86 -2.20 1.53
CA TYR A 107 14.99 -3.07 0.36
C TYR A 107 15.38 -4.50 0.75
N ARG A 108 16.41 -4.66 1.60
CA ARG A 108 16.85 -5.97 2.07
C ARG A 108 15.77 -6.66 2.90
N PHE A 109 15.06 -5.92 3.74
CA PHE A 109 13.93 -6.43 4.49
C PHE A 109 12.85 -6.98 3.55
N THR A 110 12.40 -6.20 2.57
CA THR A 110 11.41 -6.64 1.59
C THR A 110 11.86 -7.88 0.83
N LYS A 111 13.11 -7.92 0.37
CA LYS A 111 13.68 -9.11 -0.28
C LYS A 111 13.61 -10.35 0.61
N ASN A 112 13.99 -10.23 1.88
CA ASN A 112 13.92 -11.34 2.83
C ASN A 112 12.47 -11.78 3.13
N VAL A 113 11.51 -10.84 3.15
CA VAL A 113 10.09 -11.19 3.28
C VAL A 113 9.65 -12.09 2.13
N TYR A 114 10.02 -11.79 0.88
CA TYR A 114 9.64 -12.61 -0.27
C TYR A 114 10.48 -13.90 -0.41
N ASP A 115 11.79 -13.79 -0.28
CA ASP A 115 12.72 -14.89 -0.59
C ASP A 115 12.73 -15.97 0.51
N ILE A 116 12.40 -15.60 1.75
CA ILE A 116 12.51 -16.49 2.91
C ILE A 116 11.15 -16.69 3.58
N TRP A 117 10.57 -15.62 4.10
CA TRP A 117 9.42 -15.73 4.99
C TRP A 117 8.13 -16.13 4.25
N MET A 118 7.90 -15.57 3.06
CA MET A 118 6.69 -15.80 2.25
C MET A 118 6.54 -17.28 1.89
N LEU A 119 7.64 -17.97 1.58
CA LEU A 119 7.59 -19.40 1.23
C LEU A 119 7.05 -20.25 2.38
N THR A 120 7.52 -19.99 3.61
CA THR A 120 7.02 -20.69 4.81
C THR A 120 5.57 -20.31 5.09
N HIS A 121 5.21 -19.03 4.94
CA HIS A 121 3.86 -18.54 5.14
C HIS A 121 2.86 -19.18 4.16
N CYS A 122 3.22 -19.24 2.88
CA CYS A 122 2.43 -19.86 1.81
C CYS A 122 2.19 -21.35 2.09
N LYS A 123 3.25 -22.11 2.42
CA LYS A 123 3.11 -23.54 2.78
C LYS A 123 2.16 -23.76 3.95
N ARG A 124 2.24 -22.90 4.97
CA ARG A 124 1.36 -22.94 6.13
C ARG A 124 -0.10 -22.67 5.74
N ILE A 125 -0.36 -21.67 4.89
CA ILE A 125 -1.71 -21.39 4.36
C ILE A 125 -2.24 -22.56 3.55
N CYS A 126 -1.48 -23.06 2.57
CA CYS A 126 -1.89 -24.22 1.75
C CYS A 126 -2.24 -25.41 2.62
N SER A 127 -1.40 -25.73 3.61
CA SER A 127 -1.67 -26.82 4.55
C SER A 127 -2.98 -26.66 5.33
N ALA A 128 -3.39 -25.43 5.67
CA ALA A 128 -4.68 -25.19 6.30
C ALA A 128 -5.84 -25.30 5.29
N ILE A 129 -5.66 -24.78 4.07
CA ILE A 129 -6.65 -24.89 2.99
C ILE A 129 -6.94 -26.35 2.64
N ASP A 130 -5.91 -27.19 2.54
CA ASP A 130 -6.02 -28.62 2.20
C ASP A 130 -6.82 -29.42 3.25
N GLN A 131 -7.00 -28.87 4.45
CA GLN A 131 -7.74 -29.49 5.55
C GLN A 131 -9.14 -28.90 5.73
N LEU A 132 -9.54 -27.94 4.88
CA LEU A 132 -10.87 -27.37 4.95
C LEU A 132 -11.94 -28.43 4.65
N PRO A 133 -13.03 -28.50 5.43
CA PRO A 133 -14.14 -29.39 5.14
C PRO A 133 -14.81 -29.02 3.81
N SER A 134 -15.29 -30.03 3.08
CA SER A 134 -15.86 -29.86 1.73
C SER A 134 -17.20 -29.11 1.70
N GLN A 135 -17.82 -28.83 2.86
CA GLN A 135 -19.11 -28.15 3.01
C GLN A 135 -18.98 -26.91 3.92
N LEU A 136 -18.19 -25.93 3.50
CA LEU A 136 -18.19 -24.62 4.13
C LEU A 136 -19.31 -23.77 3.55
N ASP A 137 -20.25 -23.38 4.40
CA ASP A 137 -21.25 -22.38 4.09
C ASP A 137 -20.60 -20.99 4.23
N PHE A 138 -20.18 -20.44 3.10
CA PHE A 138 -19.69 -19.07 2.99
C PHE A 138 -20.81 -18.16 2.48
N ASP A 139 -21.92 -18.09 3.22
CA ASP A 139 -22.95 -17.09 2.95
C ASP A 139 -22.34 -15.69 3.10
N VAL A 140 -21.89 -15.13 1.97
CA VAL A 140 -21.48 -13.74 1.84
C VAL A 140 -22.73 -12.98 1.40
N PRO A 141 -23.34 -12.14 2.26
CA PRO A 141 -24.39 -11.25 1.81
C PRO A 141 -23.85 -10.43 0.65
N SER A 142 -24.57 -10.42 -0.48
CA SER A 142 -24.21 -9.62 -1.65
C SER A 142 -23.87 -8.20 -1.21
N LEU A 143 -22.64 -7.76 -1.47
CA LEU A 143 -22.20 -6.41 -1.15
C LEU A 143 -23.17 -5.43 -1.85
N PRO A 144 -23.90 -4.57 -1.12
CA PRO A 144 -24.67 -3.53 -1.79
C PRO A 144 -23.70 -2.68 -2.59
N GLU A 145 -23.95 -2.52 -3.89
CA GLU A 145 -23.20 -1.62 -4.77
C GLU A 145 -23.15 -0.24 -4.13
N THR A 146 -22.09 0.02 -3.37
CA THR A 146 -21.84 1.32 -2.80
C THR A 146 -21.22 2.10 -3.94
N GLY A 147 -21.87 3.20 -4.36
CA GLY A 147 -21.51 4.03 -5.51
C GLY A 147 -20.14 4.73 -5.45
N LEU A 148 -19.17 4.17 -4.74
CA LEU A 148 -17.77 4.60 -4.68
C LEU A 148 -17.01 4.27 -5.98
N SER A 149 -17.56 3.41 -6.84
CA SER A 149 -16.99 3.12 -8.17
C SER A 149 -17.10 4.28 -9.16
N GLN A 150 -17.93 5.31 -8.89
CA GLN A 150 -18.10 6.47 -9.79
C GLN A 150 -17.18 7.65 -9.47
N GLU A 151 -16.48 7.68 -8.33
CA GLU A 151 -15.71 8.86 -7.94
C GLU A 151 -14.31 8.92 -8.59
N PHE A 152 -13.81 7.81 -9.14
CA PHE A 152 -12.49 7.77 -9.79
C PHE A 152 -12.50 7.99 -11.31
N ASP A 153 -13.66 7.99 -11.97
CA ASP A 153 -13.75 8.13 -13.44
C ASP A 153 -14.05 9.56 -13.93
N ASN A 154 -14.26 10.54 -13.05
CA ASN A 154 -14.73 11.87 -13.44
C ASN A 154 -13.64 12.96 -13.59
N HIS A 155 -12.36 12.58 -13.59
CA HIS A 155 -11.26 13.53 -13.84
C HIS A 155 -10.25 13.02 -14.86
N HIS A 156 -10.68 12.82 -16.11
CA HIS A 156 -9.74 12.77 -17.24
C HIS A 156 -10.31 13.40 -18.52
N LEU A 157 -9.87 14.64 -18.74
CA LEU A 157 -9.68 15.35 -20.02
C LEU A 157 -10.92 15.72 -20.85
N SER A 158 -11.34 16.97 -20.64
CA SER A 158 -12.05 17.78 -21.63
C SER A 158 -11.29 17.85 -22.97
N GLN A 159 -12.08 17.75 -24.02
CA GLN A 159 -11.77 17.88 -25.43
C GLN A 159 -10.86 19.07 -25.78
N SER A 160 -9.91 18.83 -26.66
CA SER A 160 -9.50 19.82 -27.66
C SER A 160 -9.52 19.14 -29.02
N ASP A 161 -10.58 19.39 -29.78
CA ASP A 161 -10.73 19.01 -31.19
C ASP A 161 -9.68 19.72 -32.04
N VAL A 162 -8.88 18.97 -32.80
CA VAL A 162 -8.32 19.45 -34.06
C VAL A 162 -8.42 18.34 -35.10
N ASN A 163 -9.29 18.60 -36.07
CA ASN A 163 -9.66 17.79 -37.20
C ASN A 163 -8.48 17.57 -38.16
N SER A 164 -8.25 16.34 -38.66
CA SER A 164 -7.59 16.07 -39.95
C SER A 164 -7.77 14.61 -40.40
N GLU A 165 -8.31 14.47 -41.62
CA GLU A 165 -8.55 13.25 -42.40
C GLU A 165 -7.30 12.38 -42.66
N PRO A 166 -7.44 11.07 -42.95
CA PRO A 166 -6.31 10.20 -43.24
C PRO A 166 -5.96 10.22 -44.74
N VAL A 167 -4.68 10.42 -45.07
CA VAL A 167 -4.13 10.18 -46.42
C VAL A 167 -3.00 9.15 -46.32
N SER A 168 -3.26 8.03 -47.00
CA SER A 168 -2.41 7.06 -47.71
C SER A 168 -0.96 6.79 -47.29
N ASP A 169 -0.73 5.48 -47.10
CA ASP A 169 0.54 4.75 -47.04
C ASP A 169 1.36 4.95 -48.33
N ASP A 170 2.62 5.38 -48.20
CA ASP A 170 3.66 4.99 -49.15
C ASP A 170 5.02 4.80 -48.45
N ARG A 171 5.70 3.75 -48.88
CA ARG A 171 6.79 3.06 -48.21
C ARG A 171 8.08 3.34 -48.97
N GLY A 172 9.03 4.05 -48.37
CA GLY A 172 10.34 4.33 -48.97
C GLY A 172 11.49 4.24 -47.97
N ARG A 173 12.40 3.27 -48.18
CA ARG A 173 13.63 3.00 -47.43
C ARG A 173 14.67 4.14 -47.52
N HIS A 174 15.51 4.31 -46.49
CA HIS A 174 17.00 4.13 -46.51
C HIS A 174 17.75 4.81 -45.33
N SER A 175 18.48 3.99 -44.58
CA SER A 175 19.81 4.16 -43.91
C SER A 175 20.44 5.54 -43.61
N GLY A 176 20.94 5.72 -42.37
CA GLY A 176 22.27 6.32 -42.13
C GLY A 176 22.49 7.25 -40.90
N ILE A 177 23.27 6.75 -39.93
CA ILE A 177 24.41 7.43 -39.24
C ILE A 177 24.20 8.53 -38.15
N SER A 178 24.64 8.16 -36.93
CA SER A 178 25.34 8.86 -35.81
C SER A 178 24.93 10.24 -35.27
N GLY A 179 24.93 10.36 -33.93
CA GLY A 179 25.26 11.62 -33.22
C GLY A 179 24.64 11.77 -31.83
N GLU A 180 25.48 11.94 -30.82
CA GLU A 180 25.23 12.13 -29.38
C GLU A 180 24.20 13.23 -28.99
N ARG A 181 23.48 13.04 -27.89
CA ARG A 181 23.67 13.82 -26.62
C ARG A 181 22.66 13.44 -25.53
N GLU A 182 23.21 13.20 -24.35
CA GLU A 182 22.57 13.22 -23.04
C GLU A 182 21.97 14.61 -22.75
N THR A 183 20.68 14.66 -22.40
CA THR A 183 20.10 15.75 -21.59
C THR A 183 19.00 15.19 -20.71
N THR A 184 19.22 15.25 -19.39
CA THR A 184 18.28 15.00 -18.30
C THR A 184 17.13 16.02 -18.34
N PRO A 185 15.85 15.64 -18.18
CA PRO A 185 14.79 16.61 -17.96
C PRO A 185 14.64 16.86 -16.45
N CYS A 186 15.18 18.00 -15.99
CA CYS A 186 14.70 18.64 -14.76
C CYS A 186 13.35 19.31 -15.08
N THR A 187 12.29 18.93 -14.36
CA THR A 187 11.02 19.65 -14.40
C THR A 187 10.87 20.50 -13.14
N SER A 188 11.25 21.77 -13.26
CA SER A 188 10.83 22.84 -12.36
C SER A 188 9.48 23.39 -12.83
N PHE A 189 8.45 23.31 -11.98
CA PHE A 189 7.20 24.04 -12.18
C PHE A 189 7.22 25.31 -11.33
N THR A 190 7.39 26.46 -11.98
CA THR A 190 6.97 27.76 -11.46
C THR A 190 5.53 28.00 -11.87
N GLY A 191 4.64 28.09 -10.89
CA GLY A 191 3.25 28.52 -11.06
C GLY A 191 2.82 29.32 -9.84
N SER A 192 2.92 30.64 -9.94
CA SER A 192 2.42 31.59 -8.95
C SER A 192 0.90 31.70 -9.02
N VAL A 193 0.19 31.41 -7.92
CA VAL A 193 -1.15 31.97 -7.69
C VAL A 193 -1.34 32.34 -6.22
N SER A 194 -1.23 33.65 -6.00
CA SER A 194 -1.87 34.54 -5.03
C SER A 194 -2.69 33.94 -3.87
N ALA A 195 -2.23 34.22 -2.66
CA ALA A 195 -2.95 34.02 -1.40
C ALA A 195 -4.18 34.95 -1.27
N LYS A 196 -5.35 34.38 -0.95
CA LYS A 196 -6.50 35.15 -0.42
C LYS A 196 -6.52 35.06 1.10
N LYS A 197 -6.29 36.23 1.72
CA LYS A 197 -6.30 36.52 3.15
C LYS A 197 -7.72 36.40 3.71
N VAL A 198 -7.95 35.48 4.65
CA VAL A 198 -9.19 35.43 5.46
C VAL A 198 -8.99 36.28 6.72
N ARG A 199 -9.84 37.30 6.88
CA ARG A 199 -9.86 38.23 8.01
C ARG A 199 -10.63 37.58 9.17
N ARG A 200 -9.98 37.32 10.30
CA ARG A 200 -10.64 36.95 11.57
C ARG A 200 -11.10 38.22 12.30
N GLU A 201 -12.39 38.29 12.63
CA GLU A 201 -12.92 39.25 13.61
C GLU A 201 -12.55 38.80 15.02
N ALA A 202 -12.02 39.72 15.81
CA ALA A 202 -11.72 39.54 17.23
C ALA A 202 -12.87 40.11 18.05
N GLN A 203 -13.59 39.24 18.76
CA GLN A 203 -14.55 39.60 19.79
C GLN A 203 -13.78 40.10 21.03
N ARG A 204 -13.86 41.39 21.33
CA ARG A 204 -13.43 41.95 22.62
C ARG A 204 -14.54 41.76 23.64
N ARG A 205 -14.27 40.98 24.70
CA ARG A 205 -14.93 41.09 26.00
C ARG A 205 -14.13 42.07 26.85
N ALA A 206 -14.80 43.08 27.41
CA ALA A 206 -14.32 43.84 28.55
C ALA A 206 -15.52 44.11 29.46
N SER A 207 -15.33 43.72 30.72
CA SER A 207 -15.96 44.14 31.99
C SER A 207 -17.39 44.63 32.00
#